data_AF-A0A8H3WKU5-F1
#
_entry.id   AF-A0A8H3WKU5-F1
#
_cell.length_a   1.000
_cell.length_b   1.000
_cell.length_c   1.000
_cell.angle_alpha   90.00
_cell.angle_beta   90.00
_cell.angle_gamma   90.00
#
_symmetry.space_group_name_H-M   'P 1'
#
loop_
_entity.id
_entity.type
_entity.pdbx_description
1 polymer ?
#
loop_
_entity_poly.entity_id
_entity_poly.type
_entity_poly.pdbx_seq_one_letter_code
_entity_poly.pdbx_strand_id
1 'polypeptide(L)'
;MTNDLGQVQAAFRFVDNIVDTCDMHWLSRIAHLHLTRMLAYLTSTVKADRENGLLRPVVGRGDASIALDVYRHSQSSESGDGALRQIKRRLRIARRWVDLTGGSLLLVLAFSDKADTVIRNFAITNRTLRSAAGSAFSSFAPELTRASCDMMQLSDQVLRGLVTEAQVDSTFQKLESVLIKAGVLQAAESDDDIL
;
A
#
# COMPACT_ATOMS: atom_id res chain seq x y z
N MET A 1 -11.32 -17.17 -13.54
CA MET A 1 -9.99 -16.97 -12.93
C MET A 1 -8.79 -17.08 -13.90
N THR A 2 -8.85 -17.84 -15.01
CA THR A 2 -7.62 -18.15 -15.80
C THR A 2 -7.02 -16.96 -16.56
N ASN A 3 -7.83 -16.04 -17.10
CA ASN A 3 -7.31 -14.82 -17.76
C ASN A 3 -6.83 -13.74 -16.75
N ASP A 4 -7.28 -13.79 -15.51
CA ASP A 4 -7.01 -12.78 -14.47
C ASP A 4 -5.76 -13.15 -13.63
N LEU A 5 -5.51 -14.46 -13.42
CA LEU A 5 -4.37 -14.94 -12.63
C LEU A 5 -3.01 -14.47 -13.19
N GLY A 6 -2.85 -14.46 -14.52
CA GLY A 6 -1.62 -13.99 -15.16
C GLY A 6 -1.38 -12.50 -14.94
N GLN A 7 -2.44 -11.68 -14.96
CA GLN A 7 -2.38 -10.24 -14.69
C GLN A 7 -2.07 -9.97 -13.21
N VAL A 8 -2.73 -10.69 -12.30
CA VAL A 8 -2.46 -10.61 -10.85
C VAL A 8 -1.00 -10.97 -10.54
N GLN A 9 -0.47 -12.04 -11.14
CA GLN A 9 0.93 -12.42 -10.98
C GLN A 9 1.90 -11.38 -11.57
N ALA A 10 1.57 -10.79 -12.72
CA ALA A 10 2.38 -9.72 -13.31
C ALA A 10 2.41 -8.47 -12.42
N ALA A 11 1.27 -8.10 -11.84
CA ALA A 11 1.17 -6.98 -10.91
C ALA A 11 2.03 -7.22 -9.66
N PHE A 12 2.01 -8.43 -9.09
CA PHE A 12 2.86 -8.75 -7.94
C PHE A 12 4.35 -8.61 -8.28
N ARG A 13 4.78 -9.12 -9.44
CA ARG A 13 6.17 -8.95 -9.91
C ARG A 13 6.55 -7.48 -10.09
N PHE A 14 5.66 -6.68 -10.65
CA PHE A 14 5.90 -5.24 -10.82
C PHE A 14 6.11 -4.54 -9.47
N VAL A 15 5.22 -4.77 -8.51
CA VAL A 15 5.34 -4.19 -7.16
C VAL A 15 6.61 -4.68 -6.45
N ASP A 16 6.94 -5.95 -6.58
CA ASP A 16 8.15 -6.51 -5.97
C ASP A 16 9.43 -5.96 -6.59
N ASN A 17 9.45 -5.73 -7.90
CA ASN A 17 10.58 -5.10 -8.57
C ASN A 17 10.82 -3.69 -8.00
N ILE A 18 9.75 -2.92 -7.75
CA ILE A 18 9.86 -1.61 -7.10
C ILE A 18 10.41 -1.74 -5.68
N VAL A 19 9.95 -2.75 -4.91
CA VAL A 19 10.44 -2.98 -3.55
C VAL A 19 11.95 -3.26 -3.53
N ASP A 20 12.48 -3.99 -4.52
CA ASP A 20 13.88 -4.43 -4.56
C ASP A 20 14.85 -3.44 -5.19
N THR A 21 14.42 -2.77 -6.25
CA THR A 21 15.33 -2.02 -7.13
C THR A 21 15.22 -0.50 -6.97
N CYS A 22 14.21 -0.01 -6.25
CA CYS A 22 13.97 1.42 -6.16
C CYS A 22 14.75 2.07 -5.02
N ASP A 23 15.64 2.98 -5.37
CA ASP A 23 16.37 3.84 -4.42
C ASP A 23 15.47 4.93 -3.80
N MET A 24 14.31 5.21 -4.41
CA MET A 24 13.35 6.18 -3.87
C MET A 24 12.57 5.55 -2.72
N HIS A 25 12.96 5.91 -1.49
CA HIS A 25 12.34 5.40 -0.26
C HIS A 25 10.82 5.51 -0.28
N TRP A 26 10.27 6.68 -0.62
CA TRP A 26 8.82 6.91 -0.67
C TRP A 26 8.10 5.92 -1.62
N LEU A 27 8.69 5.63 -2.77
CA LEU A 27 8.12 4.71 -3.76
C LEU A 27 8.19 3.26 -3.29
N SER A 28 9.30 2.87 -2.64
CA SER A 28 9.42 1.56 -1.98
C SER A 28 8.34 1.37 -0.90
N ARG A 29 8.05 2.40 -0.11
CA ARG A 29 7.00 2.33 0.93
C ARG A 29 5.60 2.22 0.33
N ILE A 30 5.32 2.96 -0.74
CA ILE A 30 4.07 2.84 -1.51
C ILE A 30 3.94 1.41 -2.03
N ALA A 31 4.99 0.83 -2.61
CA ALA A 31 4.98 -0.54 -3.11
C ALA A 31 4.67 -1.56 -2.00
N HIS A 32 5.27 -1.41 -0.82
CA HIS A 32 4.92 -2.22 0.35
C HIS A 32 3.45 -2.09 0.77
N LEU A 33 2.89 -0.88 0.69
CA LEU A 33 1.48 -0.65 1.01
C LEU A 33 0.57 -1.34 -0.02
N HIS A 34 0.88 -1.19 -1.32
CA HIS A 34 0.15 -1.86 -2.40
C HIS A 34 0.25 -3.38 -2.31
N LEU A 35 1.40 -3.93 -1.92
CA LEU A 35 1.54 -5.37 -1.70
C LEU A 35 0.53 -5.90 -0.67
N THR A 36 0.30 -5.15 0.43
CA THR A 36 -0.72 -5.53 1.43
C THR A 36 -2.13 -5.43 0.87
N ARG A 37 -2.44 -4.39 0.09
CA ARG A 37 -3.75 -4.20 -0.53
C ARG A 37 -4.07 -5.28 -1.56
N MET A 38 -3.09 -5.64 -2.40
CA MET A 38 -3.23 -6.71 -3.39
C MET A 38 -3.51 -8.05 -2.73
N LEU A 39 -2.82 -8.38 -1.63
CA LEU A 39 -3.10 -9.60 -0.87
C LEU A 39 -4.49 -9.59 -0.22
N ALA A 40 -4.92 -8.45 0.32
CA ALA A 40 -6.26 -8.30 0.90
C ALA A 40 -7.37 -8.42 -0.16
N TYR A 41 -7.18 -7.80 -1.32
CA TYR A 41 -8.06 -7.93 -2.47
C TYR A 41 -8.15 -9.39 -2.90
N LEU A 42 -7.02 -10.04 -3.14
CA LEU A 42 -6.99 -11.44 -3.57
C LEU A 42 -7.62 -12.39 -2.54
N THR A 43 -7.39 -12.14 -1.24
CA THR A 43 -8.06 -12.90 -0.17
C THR A 43 -9.58 -12.76 -0.24
N SER A 44 -10.06 -11.54 -0.52
CA SER A 44 -11.50 -11.26 -0.65
C SER A 44 -12.09 -11.88 -1.91
N THR A 45 -11.35 -11.87 -3.03
CA THR A 45 -11.75 -12.55 -4.27
C THR A 45 -11.82 -14.07 -4.08
N VAL A 46 -10.81 -14.68 -3.46
CA VAL A 46 -10.82 -16.12 -3.14
C VAL A 46 -12.01 -16.48 -2.24
N LYS A 47 -12.31 -15.64 -1.26
CA LYS A 47 -13.47 -15.82 -0.39
C LYS A 47 -14.77 -15.78 -1.21
N ALA A 48 -14.96 -14.77 -2.04
CA ALA A 48 -16.14 -14.64 -2.90
C ALA A 48 -16.28 -15.82 -3.87
N ASP A 49 -15.19 -16.25 -4.50
CA ASP A 49 -15.19 -17.40 -5.41
C ASP A 49 -15.56 -18.70 -4.68
N ARG A 50 -15.12 -18.86 -3.42
CA ARG A 50 -15.52 -20.01 -2.59
C ARG A 50 -17.00 -19.95 -2.21
N GLU A 51 -17.50 -18.79 -1.80
CA GLU A 51 -18.91 -18.57 -1.46
C GLU A 51 -19.83 -18.83 -2.67
N ASN A 52 -19.36 -18.51 -3.89
CA ASN A 52 -20.04 -18.78 -5.15
C ASN A 52 -19.84 -20.21 -5.69
N GLY A 53 -19.14 -21.09 -4.96
CA GLY A 53 -18.89 -22.47 -5.38
C GLY A 53 -17.90 -22.64 -6.53
N LEU A 54 -17.19 -21.58 -6.92
CA LEU A 54 -16.19 -21.57 -7.99
C LEU A 54 -14.85 -22.19 -7.53
N LEU A 55 -14.59 -22.20 -6.22
CA LEU A 55 -13.42 -22.84 -5.61
C LEU A 55 -13.84 -23.94 -4.65
N ARG A 56 -13.30 -25.15 -4.87
CA ARG A 56 -13.51 -26.27 -3.95
C ARG A 56 -12.80 -26.00 -2.61
N PRO A 57 -13.46 -26.22 -1.46
CA PRO A 57 -12.81 -26.19 -0.17
C PRO A 57 -11.70 -27.24 -0.12
N VAL A 58 -10.50 -26.84 0.34
CA VAL A 58 -9.40 -27.75 0.65
C VAL A 58 -9.17 -27.71 2.15
N VAL A 59 -9.24 -28.87 2.80
CA VAL A 59 -9.04 -28.99 4.25
C VAL A 59 -7.68 -28.40 4.63
N GLY A 60 -7.67 -27.51 5.63
CA GLY A 60 -6.45 -26.85 6.10
C GLY A 60 -5.98 -25.65 5.27
N ARG A 61 -6.69 -25.26 4.20
CA ARG A 61 -6.35 -24.06 3.38
C ARG A 61 -7.41 -22.97 3.47
N GLY A 62 -7.10 -21.93 4.25
CA GLY A 62 -7.89 -20.70 4.30
C GLY A 62 -7.68 -19.81 3.07
N ASP A 63 -8.51 -18.79 2.94
CA ASP A 63 -8.47 -17.85 1.79
C ASP A 63 -7.13 -17.13 1.69
N ALA A 64 -6.61 -16.68 2.85
CA ALA A 64 -5.31 -16.05 2.94
C ALA A 64 -4.15 -16.99 2.53
N SER A 65 -4.27 -18.30 2.77
CA SER A 65 -3.28 -19.28 2.33
C SER A 65 -3.26 -19.42 0.81
N ILE A 66 -4.43 -19.41 0.17
CA ILE A 66 -4.54 -19.47 -1.28
C ILE A 66 -3.99 -18.18 -1.90
N ALA A 67 -4.35 -17.01 -1.36
CA ALA A 67 -3.83 -15.72 -1.82
C ALA A 67 -2.30 -15.64 -1.68
N LEU A 68 -1.76 -16.12 -0.55
CA LEU A 68 -0.31 -16.20 -0.34
C LEU A 68 0.35 -17.13 -1.36
N ASP A 69 -0.26 -18.27 -1.67
CA ASP A 69 0.29 -19.17 -2.67
C ASP A 69 0.31 -18.53 -4.06
N VAL A 70 -0.74 -17.83 -4.49
CA VAL A 70 -0.72 -17.07 -5.75
C VAL A 70 0.43 -16.07 -5.78
N TYR A 71 0.64 -15.33 -4.69
CA TYR A 71 1.77 -14.41 -4.55
C TYR A 71 3.13 -15.14 -4.60
N ARG A 72 3.24 -16.33 -3.99
CA ARG A 72 4.47 -17.13 -4.07
C ARG A 72 4.74 -17.61 -5.49
N HIS A 73 3.71 -18.05 -6.21
CA HIS A 73 3.82 -18.51 -7.60
C HIS A 73 4.10 -17.36 -8.57
N SER A 74 3.84 -16.09 -8.20
CA SER A 74 4.22 -14.96 -9.04
C SER A 74 5.73 -14.70 -9.04
N GLN A 75 6.45 -15.18 -8.02
CA GLN A 75 7.91 -15.04 -7.92
C GLN A 75 8.58 -16.07 -8.83
N SER A 76 8.87 -15.66 -10.06
CA SER A 76 9.63 -16.46 -11.01
C SER A 76 11.07 -16.59 -10.52
N SER A 77 11.53 -17.83 -10.25
CA SER A 77 12.94 -18.27 -10.23
C SER A 77 13.66 -18.54 -8.90
N GLU A 78 13.10 -18.29 -7.73
CA GLU A 78 13.76 -18.71 -6.48
C GLU A 78 13.06 -19.91 -5.84
N SER A 79 13.35 -21.10 -6.34
CA SER A 79 12.94 -22.36 -5.72
C SER A 79 13.81 -22.61 -4.48
N GLY A 80 13.36 -22.22 -3.29
CA GLY A 80 14.07 -22.55 -2.05
C GLY A 80 13.62 -21.79 -0.80
N ASP A 81 14.21 -22.17 0.34
CA ASP A 81 13.97 -21.53 1.64
C ASP A 81 14.31 -20.03 1.67
N GLY A 82 15.22 -19.58 0.80
CA GLY A 82 15.59 -18.17 0.65
C GLY A 82 14.43 -17.29 0.16
N ALA A 83 13.74 -17.74 -0.89
CA ALA A 83 12.58 -17.03 -1.46
C ALA A 83 11.45 -16.89 -0.44
N LEU A 84 11.17 -17.96 0.30
CA LEU A 84 10.14 -17.94 1.34
C LEU A 84 10.49 -16.95 2.46
N ARG A 85 11.76 -16.90 2.88
CA ARG A 85 12.23 -15.92 3.88
C ARG A 85 12.10 -14.50 3.36
N GLN A 86 12.44 -14.26 2.09
CA GLN A 86 12.34 -12.95 1.47
C GLN A 86 10.88 -12.48 1.37
N ILE A 87 9.98 -13.35 0.89
CA ILE A 87 8.53 -13.10 0.88
C ILE A 87 8.02 -12.77 2.28
N LYS A 88 8.35 -13.60 3.29
CA LYS A 88 7.93 -13.34 4.69
C LYS A 88 8.47 -12.00 5.19
N ARG A 89 9.71 -11.65 4.86
CA ARG A 89 10.33 -10.38 5.25
C ARG A 89 9.60 -9.19 4.62
N ARG A 90 9.29 -9.25 3.32
CA ARG A 90 8.52 -8.21 2.61
C ARG A 90 7.14 -8.03 3.21
N LEU A 91 6.40 -9.11 3.41
CA LEU A 91 5.07 -9.07 4.01
C LEU A 91 5.10 -8.51 5.43
N ARG A 92 6.16 -8.80 6.19
CA ARG A 92 6.36 -8.23 7.52
C ARG A 92 6.61 -6.72 7.47
N ILE A 93 7.46 -6.25 6.55
CA ILE A 93 7.72 -4.82 6.34
C ILE A 93 6.46 -4.10 5.88
N ALA A 94 5.77 -4.66 4.90
CA ALA A 94 4.50 -4.17 4.37
C ALA A 94 3.44 -4.03 5.47
N ARG A 95 3.28 -5.07 6.31
CA ARG A 95 2.36 -5.02 7.43
C ARG A 95 2.74 -3.95 8.46
N ARG A 96 4.03 -3.77 8.73
CA ARG A 96 4.51 -2.75 9.66
C ARG A 96 4.26 -1.34 9.15
N TRP A 97 4.40 -1.11 7.84
CA TRP A 97 4.01 0.15 7.23
C TRP A 97 2.51 0.40 7.40
N VAL A 98 1.66 -0.59 7.18
CA VAL A 98 0.20 -0.47 7.43
C VAL A 98 -0.08 -0.18 8.91
N ASP A 99 0.58 -0.89 9.83
CA ASP A 99 0.38 -0.71 11.28
C ASP A 99 0.84 0.69 11.75
N LEU A 100 1.85 1.29 11.12
CA LEU A 100 2.33 2.65 11.42
C LEU A 100 1.47 3.75 10.76
N THR A 101 0.94 3.50 9.58
CA THR A 101 0.29 4.54 8.74
C THR A 101 -1.23 4.39 8.67
N GLY A 102 -1.79 3.39 9.35
CA GLY A 102 -3.20 3.01 9.20
C GLY A 102 -3.59 2.64 7.77
N GLY A 103 -2.61 2.42 6.88
CA GLY A 103 -2.85 2.22 5.45
C GLY A 103 -3.02 3.49 4.62
N SER A 104 -2.71 4.67 5.18
CA SER A 104 -2.72 5.95 4.45
C SER A 104 -1.49 6.11 3.56
N LEU A 105 -1.71 6.36 2.26
CA LEU A 105 -0.65 6.69 1.30
C LEU A 105 0.06 8.00 1.65
N LEU A 106 -0.70 9.00 2.09
CA LEU A 106 -0.14 10.30 2.43
C LEU A 106 0.76 10.22 3.66
N LEU A 107 0.40 9.42 4.67
CA LEU A 107 1.29 9.24 5.82
C LEU A 107 2.56 8.49 5.44
N VAL A 108 2.46 7.51 4.56
CA VAL A 108 3.64 6.82 3.99
C VAL A 108 4.61 7.82 3.34
N LEU A 109 4.08 8.84 2.64
CA LEU A 109 4.85 9.90 2.02
C LEU A 109 5.42 10.91 3.04
N ALA A 110 4.66 11.22 4.09
CA ALA A 110 5.06 12.20 5.10
C ALA A 110 6.18 11.71 6.04
N PHE A 111 6.40 10.41 6.15
CA PHE A 111 7.48 9.87 6.98
C PHE A 111 8.87 10.15 6.37
N SER A 112 9.81 10.58 7.20
CA SER A 112 11.23 10.67 6.79
C SER A 112 11.86 9.29 6.57
N ASP A 113 13.02 9.26 5.90
CA ASP A 113 13.80 8.02 5.66
C ASP A 113 14.24 7.30 6.94
N LYS A 114 14.31 8.00 8.08
CA LYS A 114 14.56 7.37 9.39
C LYS A 114 13.46 6.38 9.78
N ALA A 115 12.24 6.55 9.27
CA ALA A 115 11.14 5.62 9.52
C ALA A 115 11.39 4.24 8.91
N ASP A 116 12.13 4.16 7.79
CA ASP A 116 12.52 2.87 7.20
C ASP A 116 13.35 2.02 8.18
N THR A 117 14.24 2.65 8.94
CA THR A 117 15.04 1.97 9.98
C THR A 117 14.15 1.40 11.09
N VAL A 118 13.16 2.17 11.55
CA VAL A 118 12.18 1.75 12.56
C VAL A 118 11.32 0.59 12.05
N ILE A 119 10.89 0.66 10.79
CA ILE A 119 10.08 -0.37 10.16
C ILE A 119 10.89 -1.66 9.95
N ARG A 120 12.18 -1.57 9.62
CA ARG A 120 13.05 -2.75 9.45
C ARG A 120 13.58 -3.31 10.77
N ASN A 121 13.52 -2.54 11.87
CA ASN A 121 13.89 -3.01 13.20
C ASN A 121 12.80 -3.87 13.84
N PHE A 122 12.91 -5.17 13.63
CA PHE A 122 11.96 -6.16 14.13
C PHE A 122 11.93 -6.37 15.65
N ALA A 123 12.84 -5.74 16.41
CA ALA A 123 12.75 -5.69 17.87
C ALA A 123 11.61 -4.75 18.33
N ILE A 124 11.28 -3.72 17.52
CA ILE A 124 10.14 -2.85 17.79
C ILE A 124 8.85 -3.62 17.49
N THR A 125 7.93 -3.68 18.44
CA THR A 125 6.69 -4.46 18.26
C THR A 125 5.68 -3.72 17.37
N ASN A 126 4.82 -4.46 16.67
CA ASN A 126 3.72 -3.85 15.91
C ASN A 126 2.70 -3.14 16.82
N ARG A 127 2.63 -3.49 18.11
CA ARG A 127 1.82 -2.75 19.09
C ARG A 127 2.39 -1.35 19.30
N THR A 128 3.71 -1.24 19.43
CA THR A 128 4.41 0.04 19.55
C THR A 128 4.18 0.91 18.30
N LEU A 129 4.27 0.33 17.11
CA LEU A 129 3.98 1.04 15.85
C LEU A 129 2.54 1.55 15.80
N ARG A 130 1.56 0.73 16.16
CA ARG A 130 0.14 1.15 16.22
C ARG A 130 -0.12 2.23 17.25
N SER A 131 0.57 2.18 18.40
CA SER A 131 0.48 3.22 19.41
C SER A 131 1.06 4.54 18.91
N ALA A 132 2.23 4.50 18.28
CA ALA A 132 2.86 5.68 17.68
C ALA A 132 1.99 6.25 16.55
N ALA A 133 1.37 5.39 15.75
CA ALA A 133 0.38 5.78 14.75
C ALA A 133 -0.78 6.52 15.42
N GLY A 134 -1.42 5.94 16.45
CA GLY A 134 -2.53 6.59 17.16
C GLY A 134 -2.17 7.95 17.76
N SER A 135 -0.98 8.08 18.36
CA SER A 135 -0.46 9.36 18.85
C SER A 135 -0.19 10.35 17.71
N ALA A 136 0.37 9.91 16.60
CA ALA A 136 0.62 10.74 15.43
C ALA A 136 -0.71 11.18 14.78
N PHE A 137 -1.67 10.27 14.60
CA PHE A 137 -2.99 10.54 14.05
C PHE A 137 -3.81 11.52 14.89
N SER A 138 -3.71 11.43 16.21
CA SER A 138 -4.36 12.40 17.11
C SER A 138 -3.69 13.77 17.09
N SER A 139 -2.42 13.85 16.68
CA SER A 139 -1.72 15.11 16.44
C SER A 139 -1.87 15.66 15.02
N PHE A 140 -2.24 14.82 14.04
CA PHE A 140 -2.49 15.24 12.67
C PHE A 140 -3.88 15.87 12.54
N ALA A 141 -3.98 16.93 11.74
CA ALA A 141 -5.24 17.61 11.48
C ALA A 141 -6.27 16.64 10.85
N PRO A 142 -7.54 16.62 11.30
CA PRO A 142 -8.57 15.72 10.77
C PRO A 142 -8.76 15.82 9.25
N GLU A 143 -8.45 16.97 8.64
CA GLU A 143 -8.48 17.16 7.20
C GLU A 143 -7.48 16.27 6.47
N LEU A 144 -6.31 16.02 7.05
CA LEU A 144 -5.25 15.20 6.45
C LEU A 144 -5.64 13.72 6.40
N THR A 145 -6.30 13.23 7.45
CA THR A 145 -6.88 11.88 7.48
C THR A 145 -8.00 11.73 6.45
N ARG A 146 -8.88 12.74 6.34
CA ARG A 146 -9.98 12.73 5.36
C ARG A 146 -9.45 12.75 3.92
N ALA A 147 -8.50 13.62 3.61
CA ALA A 147 -7.87 13.70 2.29
C ALA A 147 -7.15 12.40 1.91
N SER A 148 -6.54 11.71 2.88
CA SER A 148 -5.95 10.38 2.68
C SER A 148 -6.99 9.32 2.28
N CYS A 149 -8.16 9.33 2.92
CA CYS A 149 -9.27 8.43 2.59
C CYS A 149 -9.86 8.74 1.22
N ASP A 150 -10.07 10.01 0.89
CA ASP A 150 -10.63 10.46 -0.39
C ASP A 150 -9.71 10.04 -1.54
N MET A 151 -8.39 10.21 -1.41
CA MET A 151 -7.42 9.71 -2.38
C MET A 151 -7.43 8.19 -2.54
N MET A 152 -7.59 7.46 -1.43
CA MET A 152 -7.65 6.00 -1.49
C MET A 152 -8.90 5.53 -2.25
N GLN A 153 -10.06 6.14 -2.00
CA GLN A 153 -11.29 5.86 -2.73
C GLN A 153 -11.18 6.23 -4.20
N LEU A 154 -10.61 7.39 -4.51
CA LEU A 154 -10.37 7.82 -5.88
C LEU A 154 -9.47 6.83 -6.62
N SER A 155 -8.40 6.32 -5.98
CA SER A 155 -7.53 5.32 -6.59
C SER A 155 -8.26 4.01 -6.91
N ASP A 156 -9.16 3.55 -6.04
CA ASP A 156 -9.98 2.35 -6.26
C ASP A 156 -11.00 2.57 -7.38
N GLN A 157 -11.58 3.77 -7.48
CA GLN A 157 -12.51 4.12 -8.55
C GLN A 157 -11.82 4.31 -9.91
N VAL A 158 -10.61 4.89 -9.96
CA VAL A 158 -9.80 5.02 -11.19
C VAL A 158 -9.45 3.63 -11.73
N LEU A 159 -9.03 2.71 -10.85
CA LEU A 159 -8.75 1.33 -11.23
C LEU A 159 -9.98 0.58 -11.77
N ARG A 160 -11.18 1.00 -11.39
CA ARG A 160 -12.46 0.47 -11.89
C ARG A 160 -12.99 1.20 -13.13
N GLY A 161 -12.29 2.24 -13.62
CA GLY A 161 -12.73 3.06 -14.75
C GLY A 161 -13.95 3.94 -14.45
N LEU A 162 -14.19 4.26 -13.17
CA LEU A 162 -15.41 4.95 -12.69
C LEU A 162 -15.21 6.45 -12.43
N VAL A 163 -14.07 7.03 -12.81
CA VAL A 163 -13.69 8.40 -12.44
C VAL A 163 -13.38 9.23 -13.68
N THR A 164 -13.83 10.48 -13.67
CA THR A 164 -13.50 11.50 -14.67
C THR A 164 -12.25 12.28 -14.28
N GLU A 165 -11.50 12.77 -15.26
CA GLU A 165 -10.29 13.59 -15.05
C GLU A 165 -10.55 14.78 -14.10
N ALA A 166 -11.71 15.44 -14.24
CA ALA A 166 -12.12 16.53 -13.35
C ALA A 166 -12.28 16.13 -11.86
N GLN A 167 -12.71 14.89 -11.59
CA GLN A 167 -12.81 14.39 -10.21
C GLN A 167 -11.44 14.07 -9.62
N VAL A 168 -10.50 13.62 -10.46
CA VAL A 168 -9.10 13.42 -10.07
C VAL A 168 -8.49 14.77 -9.69
N ASP A 169 -8.56 15.75 -10.58
CA ASP A 169 -7.98 17.08 -10.38
C ASP A 169 -8.53 17.80 -9.14
N SER A 170 -9.85 17.75 -8.93
CA SER A 170 -10.48 18.35 -7.73
C SER A 170 -9.99 17.71 -6.43
N THR A 171 -9.72 16.41 -6.45
CA THR A 171 -9.22 15.67 -5.27
C THR A 171 -7.76 15.98 -5.01
N PHE A 172 -6.95 16.10 -6.07
CA PHE A 172 -5.56 16.53 -5.97
C PHE A 172 -5.44 17.99 -5.46
N GLN A 173 -6.24 18.92 -5.97
CA GLN A 173 -6.23 20.32 -5.48
C GLN A 173 -6.63 20.43 -4.00
N LYS A 174 -7.60 19.63 -3.55
CA LYS A 174 -7.97 19.56 -2.13
C LYS A 174 -6.82 19.01 -1.28
N LEU A 175 -6.15 17.97 -1.76
CA LEU A 175 -4.99 17.39 -1.08
C LEU A 175 -3.86 18.41 -0.95
N GLU A 176 -3.52 19.09 -2.04
CA GLU A 176 -2.47 20.09 -2.10
C GLU A 176 -2.77 21.23 -1.11
N SER A 177 -4.00 21.73 -1.08
CA SER A 177 -4.43 22.72 -0.09
C SER A 177 -4.25 22.25 1.35
N VAL A 178 -4.60 20.99 1.65
CA VAL A 178 -4.43 20.40 2.98
C VAL A 178 -2.96 20.22 3.33
N LEU A 179 -2.12 19.80 2.38
CA LEU A 179 -0.67 19.64 2.56
C LEU A 179 0.03 20.98 2.78
N ILE A 180 -0.38 22.03 2.07
CA ILE A 180 0.11 23.41 2.28
C ILE A 180 -0.29 23.91 3.68
N LYS A 181 -1.57 23.74 4.08
CA LYS A 181 -2.05 24.12 5.42
C LYS A 181 -1.35 23.36 6.55
N ALA A 182 -0.97 22.11 6.30
CA ALA A 182 -0.23 21.29 7.24
C ALA A 182 1.27 21.62 7.27
N GLY A 183 1.76 22.56 6.44
CA GLY A 183 3.18 22.91 6.32
C GLY A 183 4.04 21.81 5.71
N VAL A 184 3.43 20.84 5.02
CA VAL A 184 4.12 19.71 4.37
C VAL A 184 4.60 20.10 2.98
N LEU A 185 3.82 20.91 2.27
CA LEU A 185 4.23 21.54 1.00
C LEU A 185 4.40 23.04 1.24
N GLN A 186 5.41 23.64 0.62
CA GLN A 186 5.45 25.09 0.47
C GLN A 186 4.44 25.47 -0.63
N ALA A 187 3.71 26.56 -0.41
CA ALA A 187 2.95 27.16 -1.50
C ALA A 187 3.94 27.51 -2.61
N ALA A 188 3.63 27.17 -3.86
CA ALA A 188 4.43 27.64 -4.97
C ALA A 188 4.44 29.17 -4.91
N GLU A 189 5.60 29.75 -4.63
CA GLU A 189 5.83 31.17 -4.87
C GLU A 189 5.67 31.35 -6.39
N SER A 190 4.67 32.15 -6.76
CA SER A 190 4.47 32.57 -8.14
C SER A 190 5.69 33.44 -8.48
N ASP A 191 6.58 32.89 -9.31
CA ASP A 191 7.65 33.62 -10.01
C ASP A 191 7.01 34.56 -11.05
N ASP A 192 6.25 35.55 -10.58
CA ASP A 192 5.75 36.68 -11.39
C ASP A 192 6.50 37.99 -11.07
N ASP A 193 7.73 37.91 -10.56
CA ASP A 193 8.65 39.04 -10.44
C ASP A 193 9.93 38.81 -11.26
N ILE A 194 9.78 38.75 -12.59
CA ILE A 194 10.84 39.15 -13.52
C ILE A 194 10.23 40.18 -14.48
N LEU A 195 10.42 41.46 -14.14
CA LEU A 195 10.39 42.58 -15.08
C LEU A 195 11.83 43.05 -15.33
#